data_AF-A0A953ASS3-F1
#
_entry.id   AF-A0A953ASS3-F1
#
_cell.length_a   1.000
_cell.length_b   1.000
_cell.length_c   1.000
_cell.angle_alpha   90.00
_cell.angle_beta   90.00
_cell.angle_gamma   90.00
#
_symmetry.space_group_name_H-M   'P 1'
#
loop_
_entity.id
_entity.type
_entity.pdbx_description
1 polymer ?
#
loop_
_entity_poly.entity_id
_entity_poly.type
_entity_poly.pdbx_seq_one_letter_code
_entity_poly.pdbx_strand_id
1 'polypeptide(L)'
;MTMQFLSTLSTLAAEGASGGNRSFIEEVARRWEAGDWGMYPIAVCAVVALAIIVERVIVLFFQASINKDAFLRGLKKHIFAGDLDKAINYVTGQKATPLTNVIKAGLMNVPKGEEEVQAALDEASLRETPRLEARSGYLAMLGNAAMLAGLLGTVSGLIRCFEAVANVNPADKATILAAGISEAMNCTGFGLLTAIPSLIAFSILNGRTQHLINDINETSVSVLNLIVSNRDKFKNVSVPASAHDD
;
A
#
# COMPACT_ATOMS: atom_id res chain seq x y z
N MET A 1 40.30 21.95 -21.00
CA MET A 1 39.50 20.70 -21.14
C MET A 1 38.29 20.65 -20.20
N THR A 2 38.22 21.48 -19.14
CA THR A 2 37.16 21.42 -18.11
C THR A 2 35.92 22.28 -18.39
N MET A 3 36.05 23.44 -19.06
CA MET A 3 34.88 24.33 -19.30
C MET A 3 33.94 23.87 -20.41
N GLN A 4 34.45 23.17 -21.43
CA GLN A 4 33.65 22.70 -22.56
C GLN A 4 32.76 21.48 -22.18
N PHE A 5 33.20 20.71 -21.18
CA PHE A 5 32.46 19.57 -20.62
C PHE A 5 31.34 20.02 -19.66
N LEU A 6 31.59 21.09 -18.91
CA LEU A 6 30.57 21.72 -18.05
C LEU A 6 29.50 22.45 -18.88
N SER A 7 29.90 23.09 -20.00
CA SER A 7 28.93 23.69 -20.90
C SER A 7 28.04 22.63 -21.55
N THR A 8 28.59 21.52 -22.07
CA THR A 8 27.78 20.43 -22.66
C THR A 8 26.85 19.75 -21.65
N LEU A 9 27.27 19.60 -20.39
CA LEU A 9 26.39 19.14 -19.31
C LEU A 9 25.25 20.12 -19.01
N SER A 10 25.52 21.43 -19.05
CA SER A 10 24.48 22.46 -18.88
C SER A 10 23.53 22.54 -20.07
N THR A 11 24.01 22.30 -21.30
CA THR A 11 23.16 22.23 -22.50
C THR A 11 22.30 20.97 -22.51
N LEU A 12 22.85 19.82 -22.12
CA LEU A 12 22.09 18.56 -21.95
C LEU A 12 21.05 18.66 -20.82
N ALA A 13 21.38 19.32 -19.72
CA ALA A 13 20.44 19.60 -18.64
C ALA A 13 19.36 20.61 -19.05
N ALA A 14 19.69 21.58 -19.92
CA ALA A 14 18.74 22.55 -20.47
C ALA A 14 17.85 21.94 -21.56
N GLU A 15 18.34 21.03 -22.41
CA GLU A 15 17.52 20.25 -23.35
C GLU A 15 16.59 19.27 -22.62
N GLY A 16 17.03 18.69 -21.50
CA GLY A 16 16.17 17.90 -20.62
C GLY A 16 15.09 18.70 -19.87
N ALA A 17 15.27 20.02 -19.71
CA ALA A 17 14.37 20.88 -18.96
C ALA A 17 13.49 21.81 -19.82
N SER A 18 13.81 22.01 -21.10
CA SER A 18 13.13 22.97 -21.99
C SER A 18 12.14 22.35 -23.00
N GLY A 19 12.04 21.01 -23.09
CA GLY A 19 10.98 20.29 -23.81
C GLY A 19 9.69 20.15 -22.99
N GLY A 20 9.18 21.25 -22.48
CA GLY A 20 8.17 21.30 -21.41
C GLY A 20 6.84 20.60 -21.74
N ASN A 21 6.57 19.49 -21.03
CA ASN A 21 5.30 18.83 -20.68
C ASN A 21 4.23 18.52 -21.77
N ARG A 22 4.11 19.32 -22.84
CA ARG A 22 3.28 19.01 -24.02
C ARG A 22 3.92 17.92 -24.89
N SER A 23 5.24 17.88 -25.03
CA SER A 23 5.95 16.87 -25.85
C SER A 23 5.91 15.45 -25.26
N PHE A 24 6.14 15.28 -23.95
CA PHE A 24 6.24 13.94 -23.36
C PHE A 24 4.88 13.21 -23.34
N ILE A 25 3.81 13.90 -22.95
CA ILE A 25 2.47 13.30 -22.92
C ILE A 25 1.98 13.02 -24.34
N GLU A 26 2.23 13.90 -25.30
CA GLU A 26 1.92 13.66 -26.72
C GLU A 26 2.72 12.49 -27.30
N GLU A 27 3.98 12.33 -26.90
CA GLU A 27 4.84 11.22 -27.35
C GLU A 27 4.40 9.88 -26.73
N VAL A 28 4.01 9.89 -25.46
CA VAL A 28 3.41 8.73 -24.77
C VAL A 28 2.06 8.37 -25.39
N ALA A 29 1.20 9.36 -25.65
CA ALA A 29 -0.08 9.15 -26.31
C ALA A 29 0.08 8.59 -27.72
N ARG A 30 1.06 9.09 -28.49
CA ARG A 30 1.38 8.57 -29.82
C ARG A 30 1.88 7.11 -29.78
N ARG A 31 2.75 6.78 -28.81
CA ARG A 31 3.19 5.38 -28.60
C ARG A 31 2.06 4.48 -28.11
N TRP A 32 1.07 5.05 -27.42
CA TRP A 32 -0.13 4.34 -26.99
C TRP A 32 -1.06 4.03 -28.18
N GLU A 33 -1.31 4.99 -29.06
CA GLU A 33 -2.09 4.74 -30.27
C GLU A 33 -1.42 3.69 -31.17
N ALA A 34 -0.09 3.57 -31.10
CA ALA A 34 0.69 2.61 -31.86
C ALA A 34 0.76 1.19 -31.28
N GLY A 35 0.31 0.94 -30.04
CA GLY A 35 0.42 -0.38 -29.39
C GLY A 35 -0.77 -1.33 -29.58
N ASP A 36 -1.78 -0.90 -30.35
CA ASP A 36 -2.99 -1.65 -30.71
C ASP A 36 -3.66 -2.37 -29.50
N TRP A 37 -4.30 -3.51 -29.73
CA TRP A 37 -5.13 -4.22 -28.75
C TRP A 37 -4.40 -4.63 -27.46
N GLY A 38 -3.08 -4.86 -27.51
CA GLY A 38 -2.27 -5.34 -26.39
C GLY A 38 -2.16 -4.34 -25.23
N MET A 39 -2.52 -3.08 -25.47
CA MET A 39 -2.45 -2.01 -24.48
C MET A 39 -3.64 -1.97 -23.53
N TYR A 40 -4.83 -2.41 -23.96
CA TYR A 40 -6.03 -2.35 -23.13
C TYR A 40 -5.90 -3.11 -21.80
N PRO A 41 -5.38 -4.35 -21.76
CA PRO A 41 -5.17 -5.06 -20.49
C PRO A 41 -4.16 -4.35 -19.57
N ILE A 42 -3.12 -3.73 -20.14
CA ILE A 42 -2.10 -2.97 -19.40
C ILE A 42 -2.75 -1.72 -18.78
N ALA A 43 -3.58 -0.99 -19.54
CA ALA A 43 -4.32 0.17 -19.05
C ALA A 43 -5.22 -0.18 -17.88
N VAL A 44 -5.98 -1.27 -17.99
CA VAL A 44 -6.87 -1.72 -16.90
C VAL A 44 -6.06 -2.01 -15.64
N CYS A 45 -4.93 -2.73 -15.77
CA CYS A 45 -4.05 -2.99 -14.64
C CYS A 45 -3.49 -1.69 -14.04
N ALA A 46 -3.10 -0.72 -14.86
CA ALA A 46 -2.55 0.57 -14.43
C ALA A 46 -3.58 1.41 -13.65
N VAL A 47 -4.81 1.51 -14.16
CA VAL A 47 -5.88 2.29 -13.51
C VAL A 47 -6.27 1.65 -12.18
N VAL A 48 -6.45 0.33 -12.14
CA VAL A 48 -6.81 -0.37 -10.90
C VAL A 48 -5.66 -0.29 -9.90
N ALA A 49 -4.40 -0.47 -10.32
CA ALA A 49 -3.25 -0.35 -9.44
C ALA A 49 -3.16 1.06 -8.85
N LEU A 50 -3.30 2.10 -9.68
CA LEU A 50 -3.26 3.50 -9.21
C LEU A 50 -4.38 3.79 -8.21
N ALA A 51 -5.60 3.31 -8.46
CA ALA A 51 -6.72 3.48 -7.55
C ALA A 51 -6.44 2.84 -6.17
N ILE A 52 -5.91 1.62 -6.14
CA ILE A 52 -5.57 0.94 -4.89
C ILE A 52 -4.40 1.64 -4.18
N ILE A 53 -3.39 2.11 -4.92
CA ILE A 53 -2.26 2.87 -4.35
C ILE A 53 -2.77 4.10 -3.62
N VAL A 54 -3.61 4.93 -4.26
CA VAL A 54 -4.14 6.16 -3.66
C VAL A 54 -4.99 5.86 -2.44
N GLU A 55 -5.93 4.90 -2.53
CA GLU A 55 -6.76 4.47 -1.40
C GLU A 55 -5.87 4.04 -0.21
N ARG A 56 -4.87 3.19 -0.47
CA ARG A 56 -4.03 2.62 0.57
C ARG A 56 -3.10 3.63 1.21
N VAL A 57 -2.51 4.54 0.42
CA VAL A 57 -1.70 5.63 0.96
C VAL A 57 -2.53 6.48 1.93
N ILE A 58 -3.77 6.83 1.57
CA ILE A 58 -4.66 7.60 2.44
C ILE A 58 -4.97 6.82 3.73
N VAL A 59 -5.38 5.57 3.63
CA VAL A 59 -5.76 4.76 4.81
C VAL A 59 -4.57 4.52 5.73
N LEU A 60 -3.43 4.05 5.21
CA LEU A 60 -2.28 3.66 6.03
C LEU A 60 -1.53 4.86 6.61
N PHE A 61 -1.29 5.92 5.82
CA PHE A 61 -0.55 7.08 6.31
C PHE A 61 -1.40 8.08 7.06
N PHE A 62 -2.66 8.30 6.63
CA PHE A 62 -3.50 9.34 7.22
C PHE A 62 -4.55 8.82 8.16
N GLN A 63 -5.09 7.60 8.01
CA GLN A 63 -6.15 7.10 8.90
C GLN A 63 -5.61 6.22 10.03
N ALA A 64 -4.69 5.30 9.73
CA ALA A 64 -4.18 4.33 10.68
C ALA A 64 -3.01 4.82 11.55
N SER A 65 -2.37 5.94 11.18
CA SER A 65 -1.22 6.47 11.94
C SER A 65 -1.67 7.15 13.24
N ILE A 66 -0.97 6.81 14.33
CA ILE A 66 -1.08 7.44 15.64
C ILE A 66 0.32 7.54 16.26
N ASN A 67 0.58 8.59 17.03
CA ASN A 67 1.83 8.70 17.80
C ASN A 67 1.77 7.74 18.98
N LYS A 68 2.29 6.52 18.78
CA LYS A 68 2.34 5.44 19.77
C LYS A 68 2.92 5.90 21.10
N ASP A 69 4.04 6.61 21.10
CA ASP A 69 4.69 7.02 22.35
C ASP A 69 3.86 8.01 23.15
N ALA A 70 3.26 9.00 22.47
CA ALA A 70 2.35 9.95 23.11
C ALA A 70 1.09 9.26 23.64
N PHE A 71 0.53 8.35 22.84
CA PHE A 71 -0.62 7.53 23.22
C PHE A 71 -0.33 6.71 24.48
N LEU A 72 0.76 5.93 24.47
CA LEU A 72 1.18 5.10 25.59
C LEU A 72 1.51 5.90 26.85
N ARG A 73 2.14 7.07 26.73
CA ARG A 73 2.42 7.94 27.89
C ARG A 73 1.12 8.39 28.58
N GLY A 74 0.13 8.85 27.81
CA GLY A 74 -1.16 9.25 28.37
C GLY A 74 -1.92 8.07 28.97
N LEU A 75 -1.89 6.91 28.31
CA LEU A 75 -2.54 5.71 28.81
C LEU A 75 -1.89 5.20 30.12
N LYS A 76 -0.56 5.15 30.17
CA LYS A 76 0.21 4.79 31.37
C LYS A 76 -0.20 5.61 32.59
N LYS A 77 -0.37 6.94 32.42
CA LYS A 77 -0.79 7.83 33.50
C LYS A 77 -2.11 7.39 34.14
N HIS A 78 -3.09 6.99 33.34
CA HIS A 78 -4.40 6.55 33.83
C HIS A 78 -4.35 5.14 34.44
N ILE A 79 -3.59 4.21 33.84
CA ILE A 79 -3.42 2.86 34.38
C ILE A 79 -2.70 2.89 35.73
N PHE A 80 -1.65 3.70 35.88
CA PHE A 80 -0.94 3.84 37.16
C PHE A 80 -1.79 4.45 38.29
N ALA A 81 -2.76 5.31 37.93
CA ALA A 81 -3.71 5.86 38.87
C ALA A 81 -4.77 4.84 39.32
N GLY A 82 -4.91 3.70 38.63
CA GLY A 82 -5.95 2.70 38.90
C GLY A 82 -7.34 3.07 38.37
N ASP A 83 -7.47 4.20 37.66
CA ASP A 83 -8.74 4.69 37.13
C ASP A 83 -9.03 4.06 35.75
N LEU A 84 -9.66 2.88 35.75
CA LEU A 84 -10.00 2.15 34.51
C LEU A 84 -10.92 2.98 33.59
N ASP A 85 -11.94 3.65 34.15
CA ASP A 85 -12.87 4.46 33.37
C ASP A 85 -12.17 5.62 32.66
N LYS A 86 -11.20 6.26 33.31
CA LYS A 86 -10.41 7.33 32.69
C LYS A 86 -9.49 6.78 31.60
N ALA A 87 -8.95 5.58 31.77
CA ALA A 87 -8.16 4.92 30.72
C ALA A 87 -9.02 4.62 29.48
N ILE A 88 -10.23 4.07 29.66
CA ILE A 88 -11.17 3.78 28.56
C ILE A 88 -11.62 5.07 27.86
N ASN A 89 -11.94 6.12 28.63
CA ASN A 89 -12.33 7.42 28.10
C ASN A 89 -11.17 8.10 27.36
N TYR A 90 -9.94 7.98 27.85
CA TYR A 90 -8.76 8.46 27.15
C TYR A 90 -8.60 7.79 25.79
N VAL A 91 -8.70 6.45 25.72
CA VAL A 91 -8.59 5.73 24.44
C VAL A 91 -9.75 6.06 23.50
N THR A 92 -10.96 6.20 24.02
CA THR A 92 -12.15 6.56 23.22
C THR A 92 -12.12 8.00 22.72
N GLY A 93 -11.45 8.90 23.44
CA GLY A 93 -11.22 10.29 23.02
C GLY A 93 -10.12 10.45 21.97
N GLN A 94 -9.34 9.39 21.69
CA GLN A 94 -8.38 9.38 20.61
C GLN A 94 -9.04 9.03 19.28
N LYS A 95 -8.32 9.31 18.20
CA LYS A 95 -8.73 8.91 16.86
C LYS A 95 -8.92 7.39 16.77
N ALA A 96 -10.04 6.97 16.18
CA ALA A 96 -10.33 5.56 15.92
C ALA A 96 -9.30 4.98 14.93
N THR A 97 -8.34 4.23 15.47
CA THR A 97 -7.30 3.51 14.75
C THR A 97 -7.34 2.03 15.14
N PRO A 98 -6.77 1.13 14.32
CA PRO A 98 -6.61 -0.28 14.69
C PRO A 98 -5.96 -0.47 16.06
N LEU A 99 -4.93 0.32 16.38
CA LEU A 99 -4.28 0.32 17.68
C LEU A 99 -5.25 0.64 18.82
N THR A 100 -5.99 1.75 18.73
CA THR A 100 -6.92 2.15 19.80
C THR A 100 -8.06 1.17 19.97
N ASN A 101 -8.52 0.53 18.90
CA ASN A 101 -9.60 -0.47 18.96
C ASN A 101 -9.15 -1.72 19.72
N VAL A 102 -7.94 -2.20 19.43
CA VAL A 102 -7.34 -3.35 20.15
C VAL A 102 -7.17 -3.03 21.62
N ILE A 103 -6.53 -1.90 21.94
CA ILE A 103 -6.29 -1.53 23.34
C ILE A 103 -7.60 -1.29 24.10
N LYS A 104 -8.62 -0.70 23.46
CA LYS A 104 -9.94 -0.53 24.06
C LYS A 104 -10.58 -1.88 24.41
N ALA A 105 -10.52 -2.86 23.51
CA ALA A 105 -11.06 -4.19 23.77
C ALA A 105 -10.40 -4.86 24.98
N GLY A 106 -9.07 -4.75 25.12
CA GLY A 106 -8.35 -5.23 26.30
C GLY A 106 -8.78 -4.51 27.59
N LEU A 107 -8.85 -3.17 27.59
CA LEU A 107 -9.22 -2.39 28.77
C LEU A 107 -10.64 -2.69 29.28
N MET A 108 -11.60 -2.95 28.38
CA MET A 108 -12.97 -3.28 28.78
C MET A 108 -13.09 -4.64 29.49
N ASN A 109 -12.12 -5.54 29.30
CA ASN A 109 -12.13 -6.88 29.91
C ASN A 109 -11.25 -6.97 31.17
N VAL A 110 -10.60 -5.87 31.59
CA VAL A 110 -9.82 -5.81 32.85
C VAL A 110 -10.57 -6.33 34.08
N PRO A 111 -11.87 -6.05 34.27
CA PRO A 111 -12.62 -6.56 35.42
C PRO A 111 -12.81 -8.08 35.44
N LYS A 112 -12.67 -8.75 34.28
CA LYS A 112 -12.91 -10.20 34.15
C LYS A 112 -11.67 -11.04 34.45
N GLY A 113 -10.49 -10.42 34.51
CA GLY A 113 -9.22 -11.10 34.79
C GLY A 113 -8.21 -11.00 33.65
N GLU A 114 -6.96 -11.36 33.94
CA GLU A 114 -5.82 -11.24 33.02
C GLU A 114 -5.98 -12.09 31.75
N GLU A 115 -6.46 -13.33 31.91
CA GLU A 115 -6.67 -14.25 30.78
C GLU A 115 -7.69 -13.69 29.77
N GLU A 116 -8.78 -13.10 30.28
CA GLU A 116 -9.80 -12.45 29.47
C GLU A 116 -9.30 -11.17 28.80
N VAL A 117 -8.43 -10.40 29.47
CA VAL A 117 -7.77 -9.23 28.84
C VAL A 117 -6.89 -9.66 27.68
N GLN A 118 -6.05 -10.68 27.90
CA GLN A 118 -5.17 -11.20 26.86
C GLN A 118 -5.97 -11.74 25.68
N ALA A 119 -6.99 -12.56 25.95
CA ALA A 119 -7.88 -13.09 24.92
C ALA A 119 -8.57 -11.97 24.12
N ALA A 120 -9.04 -10.91 24.78
CA ALA A 120 -9.67 -9.77 24.11
C ALA A 120 -8.70 -8.94 23.25
N LEU A 121 -7.45 -8.76 23.71
CA LEU A 121 -6.39 -8.10 22.93
C LEU A 121 -6.06 -8.91 21.67
N ASP A 122 -5.92 -10.22 21.81
CA ASP A 122 -5.59 -11.12 20.71
C ASP A 122 -6.75 -11.22 19.69
N GLU A 123 -7.99 -11.37 20.17
CA GLU A 123 -9.18 -11.39 19.33
C GLU A 123 -9.32 -10.09 18.51
N ALA A 124 -9.18 -8.94 19.17
CA ALA A 124 -9.26 -7.65 18.49
C ALA A 124 -8.10 -7.47 17.49
N SER A 125 -6.89 -7.92 17.83
CA SER A 125 -5.74 -7.87 16.92
C SER A 125 -5.96 -8.76 15.69
N LEU A 126 -6.52 -9.95 15.87
CA LEU A 126 -6.85 -10.87 14.78
C LEU A 126 -7.96 -10.32 13.87
N ARG A 127 -8.86 -9.49 14.42
CA ARG A 127 -9.91 -8.79 13.65
C ARG A 127 -9.39 -7.59 12.87
N GLU A 128 -8.48 -6.81 13.44
CA GLU A 128 -8.00 -5.56 12.82
C GLU A 128 -6.81 -5.79 11.86
N THR A 129 -5.97 -6.79 12.10
CA THR A 129 -4.79 -7.09 11.26
C THR A 129 -5.15 -7.34 9.79
N PRO A 130 -6.15 -8.19 9.45
CA PRO A 130 -6.54 -8.40 8.05
C PRO A 130 -7.05 -7.14 7.36
N ARG A 131 -7.59 -6.16 8.10
CA ARG A 131 -8.08 -4.90 7.52
C ARG A 131 -6.91 -4.00 7.09
N LEU A 132 -5.81 -4.04 7.85
CA LEU A 132 -4.55 -3.36 7.50
C LEU A 132 -3.86 -4.04 6.30
N GLU A 133 -3.91 -5.36 6.21
CA GLU A 133 -3.32 -6.15 5.12
C GLU A 133 -4.17 -6.20 3.86
N ALA A 134 -5.47 -5.91 3.96
CA ALA A 134 -6.39 -6.01 2.83
C ALA A 134 -5.87 -5.25 1.60
N ARG A 135 -6.12 -5.80 0.41
CA ARG A 135 -5.86 -5.19 -0.90
C ARG A 135 -4.41 -4.84 -1.25
N SER A 136 -3.46 -4.84 -0.31
CA SER A 136 -2.05 -4.55 -0.60
C SER A 136 -1.46 -5.59 -1.54
N GLY A 137 -1.75 -6.87 -1.33
CA GLY A 137 -1.31 -7.98 -2.19
C GLY A 137 -1.77 -7.87 -3.65
N TYR A 138 -2.89 -7.18 -3.93
CA TYR A 138 -3.34 -6.97 -5.30
C TYR A 138 -2.40 -6.08 -6.10
N LEU A 139 -1.63 -5.17 -5.49
CA LEU A 139 -0.65 -4.36 -6.23
C LEU A 139 0.45 -5.22 -6.83
N ALA A 140 0.94 -6.20 -6.08
CA ALA A 140 1.95 -7.13 -6.58
C ALA A 140 1.39 -7.99 -7.73
N MET A 141 0.16 -8.48 -7.56
CA MET A 141 -0.54 -9.23 -8.60
C MET A 141 -0.73 -8.39 -9.87
N LEU A 142 -1.24 -7.16 -9.74
CA LEU A 142 -1.50 -6.26 -10.88
C LEU A 142 -0.22 -5.82 -11.58
N GLY A 143 0.86 -5.57 -10.83
CA GLY A 143 2.18 -5.28 -11.41
C GLY A 143 2.69 -6.44 -12.25
N ASN A 144 2.61 -7.67 -11.73
CA ASN A 144 2.98 -8.87 -12.49
C ASN A 144 2.05 -9.10 -13.69
N ALA A 145 0.75 -8.89 -13.52
CA ALA A 145 -0.23 -9.03 -14.61
C ALA A 145 0.01 -8.02 -15.74
N ALA A 146 0.34 -6.77 -15.42
CA ALA A 146 0.68 -5.73 -16.40
C ALA A 146 1.93 -6.10 -17.21
N MET A 147 2.96 -6.63 -16.54
CA MET A 147 4.19 -7.10 -17.20
C MET A 147 3.91 -8.29 -18.14
N LEU A 148 3.14 -9.28 -17.67
CA LEU A 148 2.75 -10.44 -18.49
C LEU A 148 1.86 -10.03 -19.67
N ALA A 149 0.96 -9.06 -19.48
CA ALA A 149 0.16 -8.48 -20.55
C ALA A 149 1.04 -7.79 -21.61
N GLY A 150 2.07 -7.05 -21.20
CA GLY A 150 3.06 -6.46 -22.12
C GLY A 150 3.84 -7.50 -22.93
N LEU A 151 4.25 -8.59 -22.28
CA LEU A 151 4.88 -9.72 -22.96
C LEU A 151 3.93 -10.37 -23.98
N LEU A 152 2.67 -10.60 -23.59
CA LEU A 152 1.64 -11.14 -24.48
C LEU A 152 1.40 -10.22 -25.69
N GLY A 153 1.29 -8.91 -25.46
CA GLY A 153 1.17 -7.90 -26.52
C GLY A 153 2.33 -7.98 -27.50
N THR A 154 3.55 -8.09 -26.99
CA THR A 154 4.78 -8.23 -27.80
C THR A 154 4.74 -9.48 -28.69
N VAL A 155 4.39 -10.64 -28.11
CA VAL A 155 4.27 -11.90 -28.87
C VAL A 155 3.20 -11.78 -29.95
N SER A 156 2.04 -11.21 -29.60
CA SER A 156 0.94 -11.05 -30.57
C SER A 156 1.27 -10.09 -31.72
N GLY A 157 1.97 -8.98 -31.43
CA GLY A 157 2.39 -8.01 -32.44
C GLY A 157 3.42 -8.60 -33.40
N LEU A 158 4.39 -9.38 -32.86
CA LEU A 158 5.36 -10.08 -33.69
C LEU A 158 4.71 -11.14 -34.59
N ILE A 159 3.73 -11.92 -34.10
CA ILE A 159 3.00 -12.90 -34.91
C ILE A 159 2.32 -12.20 -36.10
N ARG A 160 1.54 -11.14 -35.85
CA ARG A 160 0.85 -10.37 -36.89
C ARG A 160 1.82 -9.76 -37.90
N CYS A 161 2.95 -9.27 -37.42
CA CYS A 161 4.00 -8.69 -38.26
C CYS A 161 4.59 -9.72 -39.24
N PHE A 162 4.94 -10.92 -38.76
CA PHE A 162 5.48 -11.97 -39.61
C PHE A 162 4.45 -12.52 -40.60
N GLU A 163 3.17 -12.61 -40.20
CA GLU A 163 2.07 -12.97 -41.11
C GLU A 163 1.88 -11.93 -42.22
N ALA A 164 1.90 -10.64 -41.88
CA ALA A 164 1.74 -9.55 -42.84
C ALA A 164 2.87 -9.50 -43.89
N VAL A 165 4.10 -9.83 -43.50
CA VAL A 165 5.27 -9.78 -44.41
C VAL A 165 5.34 -10.95 -45.39
N ALA A 166 4.62 -12.05 -45.13
CA ALA A 166 4.68 -13.26 -45.95
C ALA A 166 4.34 -12.99 -47.44
N ASN A 167 3.37 -12.11 -47.71
CA ASN A 167 2.82 -11.88 -49.06
C ASN A 167 3.11 -10.48 -49.64
N VAL A 168 4.00 -9.70 -49.01
CA VAL A 168 4.27 -8.30 -49.41
C VAL A 168 5.49 -8.19 -50.32
N ASN A 169 5.51 -7.16 -51.17
CA ASN A 169 6.64 -6.80 -52.04
C ASN A 169 7.93 -6.64 -51.22
N PRO A 170 9.07 -7.24 -51.63
CA PRO A 170 10.36 -7.10 -50.94
C PRO A 170 10.76 -5.68 -50.54
N ALA A 171 10.36 -4.65 -51.29
CA ALA A 171 10.63 -3.25 -50.98
C ALA A 171 9.93 -2.76 -49.70
N ASP A 172 8.73 -3.24 -49.39
CA ASP A 172 7.92 -2.77 -48.27
C ASP A 172 8.10 -3.64 -47.01
N LYS A 173 8.70 -4.83 -47.14
CA LYS A 173 8.89 -5.78 -46.03
C LYS A 173 9.62 -5.16 -44.84
N ALA A 174 10.69 -4.41 -45.10
CA ALA A 174 11.49 -3.79 -44.04
C ALA A 174 10.68 -2.79 -43.21
N THR A 175 9.86 -1.96 -43.86
CA THR A 175 9.02 -0.94 -43.21
C THR A 175 7.94 -1.58 -42.34
N ILE A 176 7.26 -2.61 -42.86
CA ILE A 176 6.21 -3.34 -42.11
C ILE A 176 6.81 -4.06 -40.90
N LEU A 177 7.95 -4.72 -41.09
CA LEU A 177 8.68 -5.38 -40.00
C LEU A 177 9.08 -4.41 -38.89
N ALA A 178 9.66 -3.27 -39.27
CA ALA A 178 10.06 -2.24 -38.31
C ALA A 178 8.86 -1.68 -37.53
N ALA A 179 7.73 -1.44 -38.20
CA ALA A 179 6.52 -0.96 -37.55
C ALA A 179 5.98 -1.97 -36.52
N GLY A 180 5.83 -3.25 -36.89
CA GLY A 180 5.31 -4.28 -35.98
C GLY A 180 6.24 -4.59 -34.80
N ILE A 181 7.56 -4.53 -35.00
CA ILE A 181 8.53 -4.65 -33.90
C ILE A 181 8.42 -3.43 -32.97
N SER A 182 8.26 -2.23 -33.52
CA SER A 182 8.10 -1.02 -32.71
C SER A 182 6.84 -1.05 -31.86
N GLU A 183 5.71 -1.51 -32.42
CA GLU A 183 4.45 -1.73 -31.69
C GLU A 183 4.65 -2.73 -30.54
N ALA A 184 5.28 -3.86 -30.82
CA ALA A 184 5.57 -4.90 -29.84
C ALA A 184 6.45 -4.37 -28.68
N MET A 185 7.49 -3.59 -29.01
CA MET A 185 8.37 -2.97 -28.01
C MET A 185 7.63 -1.93 -27.14
N ASN A 186 6.69 -1.18 -27.71
CA ASN A 186 5.86 -0.24 -26.94
C ASN A 186 5.06 -0.99 -25.87
N CYS A 187 4.43 -2.12 -26.21
CA CYS A 187 3.64 -2.93 -25.25
C CYS A 187 4.47 -3.33 -24.02
N THR A 188 5.70 -3.80 -24.22
CA THR A 188 6.61 -4.14 -23.11
C THR A 188 6.99 -2.90 -22.31
N GLY A 189 7.31 -1.79 -22.98
CA GLY A 189 7.65 -0.53 -22.31
C GLY A 189 6.55 -0.05 -21.36
N PHE A 190 5.29 -0.07 -21.81
CA PHE A 190 4.14 0.30 -20.97
C PHE A 190 3.84 -0.71 -19.87
N GLY A 191 4.04 -2.01 -20.12
CA GLY A 191 3.94 -3.05 -19.11
C GLY A 191 4.91 -2.81 -17.95
N LEU A 192 6.18 -2.51 -18.26
CA LEU A 192 7.20 -2.18 -17.27
C LEU A 192 6.92 -0.84 -16.57
N LEU A 193 6.48 0.17 -17.32
CA LEU A 193 6.11 1.48 -16.77
C LEU A 193 4.98 1.36 -15.73
N THR A 194 4.08 0.39 -15.90
CA THR A 194 3.00 0.10 -14.94
C THR A 194 3.48 -0.79 -13.78
N ALA A 195 4.27 -1.82 -14.09
CA ALA A 195 4.70 -2.81 -13.11
C ALA A 195 5.66 -2.24 -12.05
N ILE A 196 6.64 -1.43 -12.47
CA ILE A 196 7.69 -0.91 -11.58
C ILE A 196 7.09 -0.04 -10.45
N PRO A 197 6.27 1.00 -10.74
CA PRO A 197 5.67 1.80 -9.68
C PRO A 197 4.72 0.99 -8.80
N SER A 198 3.97 0.05 -9.37
CA SER A 198 3.05 -0.82 -8.63
C SER A 198 3.77 -1.69 -7.60
N LEU A 199 4.90 -2.29 -7.99
CA LEU A 199 5.72 -3.12 -7.09
C LEU A 199 6.46 -2.30 -6.03
N ILE A 200 6.96 -1.11 -6.38
CA ILE A 200 7.56 -0.19 -5.39
C ILE A 200 6.52 0.24 -4.37
N ALA A 201 5.33 0.65 -4.82
CA ALA A 201 4.24 1.04 -3.94
C ALA A 201 3.79 -0.13 -3.06
N PHE A 202 3.70 -1.36 -3.60
CA PHE A 202 3.44 -2.56 -2.81
C PHE A 202 4.47 -2.74 -1.70
N SER A 203 5.77 -2.65 -2.01
CA SER A 203 6.84 -2.83 -1.02
C SER A 203 6.76 -1.81 0.12
N ILE A 204 6.55 -0.53 -0.20
CA ILE A 204 6.44 0.55 0.79
C ILE A 204 5.18 0.37 1.65
N LEU A 205 4.03 0.10 1.03
CA LEU A 205 2.76 -0.06 1.73
C LEU A 205 2.77 -1.31 2.62
N ASN A 206 3.33 -2.42 2.12
CA ASN A 206 3.47 -3.65 2.90
C ASN A 206 4.40 -3.43 4.10
N GLY A 207 5.54 -2.77 3.91
CA GLY A 207 6.44 -2.41 5.01
C GLY A 207 5.74 -1.55 6.07
N ARG A 208 4.92 -0.59 5.64
CA ARG A 208 4.11 0.23 6.56
C ARG A 208 3.03 -0.56 7.29
N THR A 209 2.32 -1.46 6.61
CA THR A 209 1.35 -2.36 7.24
C THR A 209 2.02 -3.20 8.33
N GLN A 210 3.16 -3.81 8.05
CA GLN A 210 3.90 -4.62 9.02
C GLN A 210 4.39 -3.79 10.22
N HIS A 211 4.85 -2.56 9.99
CA HIS A 211 5.18 -1.65 11.10
C HIS A 211 3.98 -1.35 12.00
N LEU A 212 2.79 -1.11 11.43
CA LEU A 212 1.58 -0.86 12.23
C LEU A 212 1.15 -2.10 13.03
N ILE A 213 1.26 -3.30 12.45
CA ILE A 213 0.96 -4.56 13.15
C ILE A 213 1.94 -4.76 14.33
N ASN A 214 3.23 -4.51 14.11
CA ASN A 214 4.24 -4.58 15.16
C ASN A 214 3.96 -3.57 16.28
N ASP A 215 3.54 -2.34 15.95
CA ASP A 215 3.15 -1.34 16.93
C ASP A 215 1.93 -1.78 17.75
N ILE A 216 0.95 -2.45 17.13
CA ILE A 216 -0.20 -3.04 17.82
C ILE A 216 0.29 -4.10 18.82
N ASN A 217 1.07 -5.07 18.36
CA ASN A 217 1.54 -6.18 19.19
C ASN A 217 2.39 -5.69 20.38
N GLU A 218 3.35 -4.80 20.15
CA GLU A 218 4.20 -4.25 21.20
C GLU A 218 3.39 -3.45 22.23
N THR A 219 2.44 -2.64 21.76
CA THR A 219 1.56 -1.84 22.63
C THR A 219 0.65 -2.76 23.44
N SER A 220 0.06 -3.78 22.83
CA SER A 220 -0.81 -4.76 23.51
C SER A 220 -0.06 -5.46 24.65
N VAL A 221 1.15 -5.95 24.38
CA VAL A 221 2.01 -6.57 25.42
C VAL A 221 2.38 -5.55 26.50
N SER A 222 2.75 -4.33 26.13
CA SER A 222 3.08 -3.29 27.11
C SER A 222 1.88 -2.95 28.00
N VAL A 223 0.68 -2.85 27.44
CA VAL A 223 -0.55 -2.54 28.18
C VAL A 223 -0.95 -3.71 29.10
N LEU A 224 -0.90 -4.95 28.61
CA LEU A 224 -1.12 -6.14 29.44
C LEU A 224 -0.19 -6.14 30.65
N ASN A 225 1.12 -6.00 30.43
CA ASN A 225 2.11 -5.99 31.51
C ASN A 225 1.83 -4.87 32.54
N LEU A 226 1.38 -3.70 32.09
CA LEU A 226 1.01 -2.60 32.98
C LEU A 226 -0.23 -2.91 33.82
N ILE A 227 -1.24 -3.54 33.21
CA ILE A 227 -2.48 -3.96 33.89
C ILE A 227 -2.14 -5.02 34.95
N VAL A 228 -1.38 -6.06 34.57
CA VAL A 228 -0.97 -7.15 35.47
C VAL A 228 -0.13 -6.63 36.63
N SER A 229 0.84 -5.75 36.34
CA SER A 229 1.71 -5.16 37.38
C SER A 229 0.96 -4.23 38.35
N ASN A 230 -0.19 -3.69 37.95
CA ASN A 230 -1.02 -2.79 38.78
C ASN A 230 -2.35 -3.45 39.19
N ARG A 231 -2.48 -4.78 39.09
CA ARG A 231 -3.73 -5.52 39.34
C ARG A 231 -4.36 -5.19 40.69
N ASP A 232 -3.55 -4.99 41.72
CA ASP A 232 -4.02 -4.68 43.07
C ASP A 232 -4.80 -3.36 43.16
N LYS A 233 -4.56 -2.42 42.24
CA LYS A 233 -5.31 -1.16 42.16
C LYS A 233 -6.67 -1.33 41.50
N PHE A 234 -6.85 -2.35 40.67
CA PHE A 234 -8.07 -2.62 39.92
C PHE A 234 -9.04 -3.59 40.64
N LYS A 235 -8.63 -4.20 41.76
CA LYS A 235 -9.45 -5.13 42.56
C LYS A 235 -10.78 -4.54 43.08
N ASN A 236 -10.89 -3.21 43.13
CA ASN A 236 -12.10 -2.52 43.62
C ASN A 236 -13.07 -2.11 42.49
N VAL A 237 -12.74 -2.40 41.23
CA VAL A 237 -13.64 -2.16 40.10
C VAL A 237 -14.57 -3.36 39.97
N SER A 238 -15.66 -3.33 40.74
CA SER A 238 -16.70 -4.35 40.67
C SER A 238 -17.33 -4.36 39.27
N VAL A 239 -17.33 -5.51 38.61
CA VAL A 239 -18.24 -5.82 37.51
C VAL A 239 -19.65 -5.51 38.01
N PRO A 240 -20.43 -4.61 37.38
CA PRO A 240 -21.86 -4.55 37.66
C PRO A 240 -22.38 -5.94 37.30
N ALA A 241 -22.79 -6.70 38.32
CA ALA A 241 -23.43 -7.99 38.14
C ALA A 241 -24.51 -7.79 37.07
N SER A 242 -24.32 -8.41 35.90
CA SER A 242 -25.46 -8.60 35.01
C SER A 242 -26.47 -9.35 35.85
N ALA A 243 -27.60 -8.70 36.09
CA ALA A 243 -28.76 -9.29 36.71
C ALA A 243 -29.09 -10.56 35.93
N HIS A 244 -28.62 -11.69 36.45
CA HIS A 244 -29.43 -12.88 36.44
C HIS A 244 -30.55 -12.58 37.43
N ASP A 245 -31.74 -12.33 36.92
CA ASP A 245 -32.98 -12.75 37.55
C ASP A 245 -34.03 -12.88 36.43
N ASP A 246 -34.56 -14.12 36.37
CA ASP A 246 -35.74 -14.66 35.68
C ASP A 246 -35.69 -15.00 34.17
#